data_AF-N9GNF0-F1
#
_entry.id   AF-N9GNF0-F1
#
_cell.length_a   1.000
_cell.length_b   1.000
_cell.length_c   1.000
_cell.angle_alpha   90.00
_cell.angle_beta   90.00
_cell.angle_gamma   90.00
#
_symmetry.space_group_name_H-M   'P 1'
#
loop_
_entity.id
_entity.type
_entity.pdbx_description
1 polymer ?
#
loop_
_entity_poly.entity_id
_entity_poly.type
_entity_poly.pdbx_seq_one_letter_code
_entity_poly.pdbx_strand_id
1 'polypeptide(L)'
;MIAMLLTGRLVYKKNWKQKKVLGNVGSTIHYDIGGCSYVEKCLFQPVRNCYGCMYFHPFIDANHTKVLEDIQNEINDLIKLSDGIGVSRNPLIRVHESTKFEIESVIARCAIHKGNIYES
;
A
#
# COMPACT_ATOMS: atom_id res chain seq x y z
N MET A 1 0.50 17.43 7.16
CA MET A 1 1.63 16.79 6.45
C MET A 1 1.22 16.69 4.98
N ILE A 2 1.92 17.33 4.04
CA ILE A 2 1.62 17.20 2.61
C ILE A 2 2.13 15.82 2.19
N ALA A 3 1.22 14.90 1.86
CA ALA A 3 1.60 13.58 1.34
C ALA A 3 2.29 13.79 -0.01
N MET A 4 3.62 13.73 -0.04
CA MET A 4 4.36 13.66 -1.29
C MET A 4 3.86 12.43 -2.06
N LEU A 5 3.69 12.57 -3.38
CA LEU A 5 3.29 11.47 -4.25
C LEU A 5 4.46 10.48 -4.35
N LEU A 6 4.56 9.58 -3.38
CA LEU A 6 5.64 8.59 -3.31
C LEU A 6 5.48 7.47 -4.35
N THR A 7 4.30 7.35 -4.98
CA THR A 7 4.04 6.39 -6.06
C THR A 7 3.96 7.08 -7.42
N GLY A 8 4.08 6.29 -8.48
CA GLY A 8 3.76 6.71 -9.83
C GLY A 8 2.27 7.05 -10.02
N ARG A 9 1.91 7.34 -11.29
CA ARG A 9 0.54 7.68 -11.69
C ARG A 9 -0.46 6.55 -11.37
N LEU A 10 -1.71 6.94 -11.10
CA LEU A 10 -2.84 6.01 -11.04
C LEU A 10 -3.16 5.47 -12.43
N VAL A 11 -3.54 4.19 -12.51
CA VAL A 11 -3.85 3.52 -13.79
C VAL A 11 -5.04 2.58 -13.58
N TYR A 12 -5.90 2.37 -14.58
CA TYR A 12 -6.85 1.27 -14.52
C TYR A 12 -6.14 -0.06 -14.77
N LYS A 13 -6.51 -1.12 -14.06
CA LYS A 13 -5.93 -2.47 -14.21
C LYS A 13 -5.87 -2.93 -15.67
N LYS A 14 -6.95 -2.69 -16.43
CA LYS A 14 -7.05 -3.06 -17.86
C LYS A 14 -6.01 -2.38 -18.76
N ASN A 15 -5.50 -1.22 -18.35
CA ASN A 15 -4.53 -0.43 -19.10
C ASN A 15 -3.07 -0.78 -18.74
N TRP A 16 -2.85 -1.65 -17.75
CA TRP A 16 -1.52 -2.07 -17.34
C TRP A 16 -1.11 -3.40 -17.99
N LYS A 17 -0.07 -3.36 -18.83
CA LYS A 17 0.43 -4.53 -19.59
C LYS A 17 1.71 -5.13 -19.02
N GLN A 18 2.35 -4.46 -18.06
CA GLN A 18 3.62 -4.90 -17.47
C GLN A 18 3.37 -5.77 -16.23
N LYS A 19 4.44 -6.06 -15.49
CA LYS A 19 4.41 -6.80 -14.23
C LYS A 19 3.42 -6.16 -13.25
N LYS A 20 2.54 -6.99 -12.69
CA LYS A 20 1.61 -6.61 -11.63
C LYS A 20 2.19 -6.97 -10.27
N VAL A 21 1.86 -6.16 -9.27
CA VAL A 21 2.26 -6.40 -7.89
C VAL A 21 1.43 -7.54 -7.30
N LEU A 22 2.14 -8.46 -6.65
CA LEU A 22 1.62 -9.61 -5.92
C LEU A 22 2.48 -9.76 -4.65
N GLY A 23 1.86 -9.93 -3.50
CA GLY A 23 2.57 -10.16 -2.24
C GLY A 23 1.59 -10.42 -1.09
N ASN A 24 2.12 -10.79 0.07
CA ASN A 24 1.30 -11.08 1.24
C ASN A 24 1.43 -10.01 2.33
N VAL A 25 0.32 -9.76 3.00
CA VAL A 25 0.23 -9.02 4.27
C VAL A 25 -0.59 -9.88 5.21
N GLY A 26 -0.03 -10.22 6.38
CA GLY A 26 -0.54 -11.28 7.23
C GLY A 26 -0.69 -12.60 6.46
N SER A 27 -1.88 -13.19 6.57
CA SER A 27 -2.29 -14.41 5.87
C SER A 27 -2.99 -14.15 4.52
N THR A 28 -3.15 -12.89 4.11
CA THR A 28 -3.84 -12.52 2.86
C THR A 28 -2.84 -12.34 1.73
N ILE A 29 -3.09 -12.98 0.58
CA ILE A 29 -2.39 -12.71 -0.67
C ILE A 29 -3.09 -11.56 -1.39
N HIS A 30 -2.40 -10.44 -1.53
CA HIS A 30 -2.85 -9.27 -2.28
C HIS A 30 -2.28 -9.32 -3.69
N TYR A 31 -3.15 -9.19 -4.68
CA TYR A 31 -2.83 -9.23 -6.09
C TYR A 31 -3.61 -8.16 -6.84
N ASP A 32 -3.15 -7.79 -8.04
CA ASP A 32 -3.81 -6.78 -8.87
C ASP A 32 -4.06 -5.43 -8.14
N ILE A 33 -3.21 -5.08 -7.15
CA ILE A 33 -3.30 -3.79 -6.45
C ILE A 33 -2.64 -2.64 -7.22
N GLY A 34 -1.80 -2.98 -8.20
CA GLY A 34 -1.07 -2.02 -9.00
C GLY A 34 -0.03 -2.67 -9.88
N GLY A 35 0.59 -1.85 -10.70
CA GLY A 35 1.68 -2.21 -11.59
C GLY A 35 3.05 -1.84 -11.02
N CYS A 36 4.09 -2.56 -11.43
CA CYS A 36 5.48 -2.18 -11.14
C CYS A 36 6.21 -1.91 -12.46
N SER A 37 6.75 -0.70 -12.62
CA SER A 37 7.55 -0.29 -13.78
C SER A 37 9.05 -0.52 -13.60
N TYR A 38 9.48 -1.05 -12.44
CA TYR A 38 10.87 -1.42 -12.22
C TYR A 38 11.22 -2.65 -13.07
N VAL A 39 12.23 -2.49 -13.93
CA VAL A 39 12.61 -3.50 -14.94
C VAL A 39 13.36 -4.67 -14.31
N GLU A 40 14.19 -4.38 -13.31
CA GLU A 40 15.02 -5.37 -12.63
C GLU A 40 14.26 -6.14 -11.55
N LYS A 41 14.95 -7.11 -10.93
CA LYS A 41 14.41 -7.83 -9.78
C LYS A 41 14.25 -6.87 -8.59
N CYS A 42 13.01 -6.65 -8.17
CA CYS A 42 12.70 -5.87 -6.98
C CYS A 42 13.34 -6.52 -5.73
N LEU A 43 14.07 -5.72 -4.96
CA LEU A 43 14.76 -6.15 -3.73
C LEU A 43 13.92 -5.93 -2.46
N PHE A 44 12.76 -5.29 -2.58
CA PHE A 44 11.87 -4.98 -1.47
C PHE A 44 10.70 -5.96 -1.41
N GLN A 45 10.01 -5.98 -0.27
CA GLN A 45 8.83 -6.81 -0.10
C GLN A 45 7.66 -6.20 -0.88
N PRO A 46 7.15 -6.88 -1.93
CA PRO A 46 6.01 -6.41 -2.70
C PRO A 46 4.78 -6.21 -1.81
N VAL A 47 3.85 -5.36 -2.24
CA VAL A 47 2.69 -4.87 -1.48
C VAL A 47 3.11 -3.91 -0.37
N ARG A 48 3.90 -4.33 0.62
CA ARG A 48 4.29 -3.47 1.76
C ARG A 48 5.06 -2.24 1.34
N ASN A 49 6.15 -2.43 0.62
CA ASN A 49 7.02 -1.33 0.21
C ASN A 49 6.53 -0.63 -1.07
N CYS A 50 5.47 -1.14 -1.71
CA CYS A 50 4.98 -0.58 -2.97
C CYS A 50 4.34 0.79 -2.77
N TYR A 51 3.60 1.02 -1.69
CA TYR A 51 2.89 2.28 -1.46
C TYR A 51 3.81 3.49 -1.21
N GLY A 52 5.09 3.26 -0.88
CA GLY A 52 6.13 4.27 -0.80
C GLY A 52 7.10 4.30 -1.99
N CYS A 53 6.81 3.62 -3.10
CA CYS A 53 7.76 3.41 -4.21
C CYS A 53 7.33 4.11 -5.51
N MET A 54 8.23 4.90 -6.10
CA MET A 54 7.96 5.67 -7.33
C MET A 54 7.64 4.79 -8.55
N TYR A 55 8.11 3.53 -8.56
CA TYR A 55 7.85 2.58 -9.64
C TYR A 55 6.50 1.86 -9.50
N PHE A 56 5.82 2.03 -8.36
CA PHE A 56 4.49 1.49 -8.15
C PHE A 56 3.43 2.39 -8.79
N HIS A 57 2.57 1.79 -9.60
CA HIS A 57 1.45 2.45 -10.25
C HIS A 57 0.14 1.86 -9.70
N PRO A 58 -0.49 2.51 -8.71
CA PRO A 58 -1.69 1.97 -8.06
C PRO A 58 -2.84 1.81 -9.05
N PHE A 59 -3.61 0.73 -8.90
CA PHE A 59 -4.78 0.52 -9.74
C PHE A 59 -6.03 1.20 -9.16
N ILE A 60 -6.66 2.06 -9.95
CA ILE A 60 -7.84 2.85 -9.52
C ILE A 60 -8.99 1.93 -9.06
N ASP A 61 -9.12 0.79 -9.72
CA ASP A 61 -10.15 -0.24 -9.52
C ASP A 61 -9.72 -1.37 -8.56
N ALA A 62 -8.59 -1.23 -7.85
CA ALA A 62 -8.14 -2.22 -6.86
C ALA A 62 -8.76 -2.03 -5.46
N ASN A 63 -8.74 -3.10 -4.68
CA ASN A 63 -9.15 -3.10 -3.27
C ASN A 63 -7.99 -2.71 -2.34
N HIS A 64 -7.61 -1.43 -2.37
CA HIS A 64 -6.59 -0.88 -1.47
C HIS A 64 -7.01 -0.89 0.00
N THR A 65 -8.31 -0.78 0.28
CA THR A 65 -8.86 -0.82 1.65
C THR A 65 -8.57 -2.14 2.33
N LYS A 66 -8.62 -3.26 1.60
CA LYS A 66 -8.26 -4.56 2.17
C LYS A 66 -6.79 -4.64 2.59
N VAL A 67 -5.89 -4.00 1.84
CA VAL A 67 -4.47 -3.89 2.23
C VAL A 67 -4.33 -3.06 3.51
N LEU A 68 -5.07 -1.94 3.60
CA LEU A 68 -5.08 -1.08 4.78
C LEU A 68 -5.54 -1.83 6.04
N GLU A 69 -6.63 -2.58 5.94
CA GLU A 69 -7.16 -3.41 7.03
C GLU A 69 -6.14 -4.45 7.50
N ASP A 70 -5.49 -5.15 6.57
CA ASP A 70 -4.52 -6.18 6.91
C ASP A 70 -3.25 -5.59 7.55
N ILE A 71 -2.79 -4.41 7.11
CA ILE A 71 -1.70 -3.67 7.78
C ILE A 71 -2.11 -3.21 9.19
N GLN A 72 -3.35 -2.73 9.36
CA GLN A 72 -3.85 -2.34 10.68
C GLN A 72 -3.92 -3.53 11.65
N ASN A 73 -4.29 -4.71 11.16
CA ASN A 73 -4.29 -5.94 11.97
C ASN A 73 -2.88 -6.29 12.45
N GLU A 74 -1.87 -6.17 11.59
CA GLU A 74 -0.47 -6.41 11.99
C GLU A 74 0.06 -5.37 12.99
N ILE A 75 -0.35 -4.09 12.85
CA ILE A 75 -0.06 -3.07 13.86
C ILE A 75 -0.63 -3.49 15.22
N ASN A 76 -1.89 -3.95 15.24
CA ASN A 76 -2.54 -4.39 16.47
C ASN A 76 -1.85 -5.61 17.08
N ASP A 77 -1.39 -6.56 16.26
CA ASP A 77 -0.67 -7.73 16.72
C ASP A 77 0.72 -7.37 17.27
N LEU A 78 1.42 -6.43 16.64
CA LEU A 78 2.68 -5.90 17.14
C LEU A 78 2.52 -5.19 18.49
N ILE A 79 1.44 -4.41 18.68
CA ILE A 79 1.11 -3.78 19.96
C ILE A 79 0.88 -4.84 21.04
N LYS A 80 0.02 -5.83 20.77
CA LYS A 80 -0.26 -6.91 21.73
C LYS A 80 1.01 -7.68 22.13
N LEU A 81 1.87 -7.98 21.15
CA LEU A 81 3.15 -8.63 21.40
C LEU A 81 4.03 -7.77 22.29
N SER A 82 4.17 -6.49 21.95
CA SER A 82 4.96 -5.50 22.68
C SER A 82 4.52 -5.35 24.14
N ASP A 83 3.22 -5.24 24.37
CA ASP A 83 2.65 -5.18 25.72
C ASP A 83 2.93 -6.47 26.49
N GLY A 84 2.79 -7.64 25.84
CA GLY A 84 3.04 -8.95 26.44
C GLY A 84 4.49 -9.19 26.90
N ILE A 85 5.46 -8.51 26.27
CA ILE A 85 6.89 -8.59 26.65
C ILE A 85 7.40 -7.34 27.38
N GLY A 86 6.53 -6.38 27.68
CA GLY A 86 6.88 -5.13 28.37
C GLY A 86 7.74 -4.16 27.53
N VAL A 87 7.71 -4.25 26.20
CA VAL A 87 8.46 -3.37 25.30
C VAL A 87 7.56 -2.24 24.80
N SER A 88 7.64 -1.09 25.46
CA SER A 88 6.80 0.09 25.15
C SER A 88 7.13 0.80 23.84
N ARG A 89 8.28 0.52 23.22
CA ARG A 89 8.73 1.15 21.97
C ARG A 89 9.22 0.12 20.97
N ASN A 90 8.28 -0.47 20.23
CA ASN A 90 8.62 -1.37 19.13
C ASN A 90 8.78 -0.57 17.82
N PRO A 91 9.99 -0.53 17.24
CA PRO A 91 10.24 0.25 16.02
C PRO A 91 9.44 -0.24 14.81
N LEU A 92 9.00 -1.51 14.81
CA LEU A 92 8.19 -2.06 13.73
C LEU A 92 6.80 -1.44 13.68
N ILE A 93 6.23 -1.01 14.82
CA ILE A 93 4.93 -0.33 14.84
C ILE A 93 5.01 0.92 13.97
N ARG A 94 6.02 1.76 14.16
CA ARG A 94 6.22 2.99 13.39
C ARG A 94 6.42 2.74 11.89
N VAL A 95 7.11 1.65 11.54
CA VAL A 95 7.28 1.26 10.12
C VAL A 95 5.92 0.93 9.50
N HIS A 96 5.09 0.13 10.17
CA HIS A 96 3.76 -0.23 9.67
C HIS A 96 2.80 0.97 9.66
N GLU A 97 2.89 1.88 10.62
CA GLU A 97 2.14 3.15 10.62
C GLU A 97 2.50 4.03 9.42
N SER A 98 3.79 4.09 9.03
CA SER A 98 4.20 4.78 7.80
C SER A 98 3.56 4.13 6.57
N THR A 99 3.62 2.80 6.47
CA THR A 99 2.97 2.07 5.36
C THR A 99 1.45 2.29 5.34
N LYS A 100 0.80 2.32 6.52
CA LYS A 100 -0.62 2.65 6.65
C LYS A 100 -0.92 4.02 6.03
N PHE A 101 -0.16 5.04 6.40
CA PHE A 101 -0.33 6.40 5.87
C PHE A 101 -0.12 6.47 4.35
N GLU A 102 0.85 5.74 3.81
CA GLU A 102 1.09 5.64 2.37
C GLU A 102 -0.09 4.99 1.62
N ILE A 103 -0.71 3.96 2.22
CA ILE A 103 -1.92 3.31 1.66
C ILE A 103 -3.11 4.26 1.70
N GLU A 104 -3.34 4.96 2.82
CA GLU A 104 -4.41 5.96 2.96
C GLU A 104 -4.28 7.07 1.91
N SER A 105 -3.05 7.53 1.64
CA SER A 105 -2.76 8.50 0.58
C SER A 105 -3.18 7.99 -0.81
N VAL A 106 -2.89 6.72 -1.14
CA VAL A 106 -3.32 6.11 -2.40
C VAL A 106 -4.85 5.99 -2.47
N ILE A 107 -5.52 5.56 -1.39
CA ILE A 107 -6.98 5.47 -1.33
C ILE A 107 -7.61 6.85 -1.59
N ALA A 108 -7.12 7.90 -0.93
CA ALA A 108 -7.61 9.26 -1.11
C ALA A 108 -7.44 9.74 -2.56
N ARG A 109 -6.26 9.49 -3.18
CA ARG A 109 -6.01 9.83 -4.59
C ARG A 109 -6.95 9.08 -5.54
N CYS A 110 -7.19 7.79 -5.29
CA CYS A 110 -8.14 7.00 -6.08
C CYS A 110 -9.58 7.52 -5.94
N ALA A 111 -9.97 7.96 -4.74
CA ALA A 111 -11.29 8.57 -4.50
C ALA A 111 -11.45 9.90 -5.25
N ILE A 112 -10.47 10.80 -5.15
CA ILE A 112 -10.45 12.08 -5.88
C ILE A 112 -10.52 11.84 -7.39
N HIS A 113 -9.72 10.90 -7.91
CA HIS A 113 -9.73 10.58 -9.34
C HIS A 113 -11.10 10.08 -9.82
N LYS A 114 -11.78 9.25 -9.02
CA LYS A 114 -13.14 8.78 -9.33
C LYS A 114 -14.15 9.93 -9.26
N GLY A 115 -14.05 10.83 -8.28
CA GLY A 115 -14.91 12.01 -8.16
C GLY A 115 -14.83 12.92 -9.38
N ASN A 116 -13.62 13.23 -9.86
CA ASN A 116 -13.41 14.09 -11.03
C ASN A 116 -14.02 13.53 -12.33
N ILE A 117 -14.17 12.20 -12.45
CA ILE A 117 -14.80 11.56 -13.62
C ILE A 117 -16.32 11.81 -13.65
N TYR A 118 -16.97 12.03 -12.50
CA TYR A 118 -18.41 12.29 -12.43
C TYR A 118 -18.76 13.78 -12.59
N GLU A 119 -17.76 14.67 -12.56
CA GLU A 119 -17.93 16.12 -12.75
C GLU A 119 -17.50 16.61 -14.15
N SER A 120 -17.06 15.69 -15.03
CA SER A 120 -16.65 15.96 -16.43
C SER A 120 -17.68 15.45 -17.43
#